data_AF-A0A0K3BPA7-F1
#
_entry.id   AF-A0A0K3BPA7-F1
#
_cell.length_a   1.000
_cell.length_b   1.000
_cell.length_c   1.000
_cell.angle_alpha   90.00
_cell.angle_beta   90.00
_cell.angle_gamma   90.00
#
_symmetry.space_group_name_H-M   'P 1'
#
loop_
_entity.id
_entity.type
_entity.pdbx_description
1 polymer ?
#
loop_
_entity_poly.entity_id
_entity_poly.type
_entity_poly.pdbx_seq_one_letter_code
_entity_poly.pdbx_strand_id
1 'polypeptide(L)'
;MCGQCGTGNLPSRKFCSRCGESLATAVTVRTPWWRRVLRRRAKVLKLGSRPSKPGEGRTSRAFRGTFRKLRAVLSVLVLVFGLLAAFYPPVRTFVVNEFQALKAKISTLADSALAPIRPATTEATAQTVGHPAQAAFDTFKNTYWAAPWSENQLPVLTVQLAQPVALRTAIVTSGAAGEYTAHGRPSSLKLAYSNEKFTIVSLKDSPQPQQVELSDGLGVTSVQISVLAVYGTQPAVDVAVTEIELFGIG
;
A
#
# COMPACT_ATOMS: atom_id res chain seq x y z
N MET A 1 -15.33 -52.80 -8.64
CA MET A 1 -16.65 -53.17 -9.17
C MET A 1 -16.99 -54.54 -8.64
N CYS A 2 -18.24 -54.81 -8.29
CA CYS A 2 -18.65 -56.17 -7.90
C CYS A 2 -18.44 -57.12 -9.08
N GLY A 3 -17.77 -58.25 -8.86
CA GLY A 3 -17.51 -59.24 -9.90
C GLY A 3 -18.78 -59.91 -10.42
N GLN A 4 -19.80 -60.06 -9.57
CA GLN A 4 -21.02 -60.79 -9.90
C GLN A 4 -22.07 -59.94 -10.63
N CYS A 5 -22.32 -58.72 -10.16
CA CYS A 5 -23.41 -57.87 -10.71
C CYS A 5 -22.92 -56.53 -11.29
N GLY A 6 -21.61 -56.34 -11.43
CA GLY A 6 -21.01 -55.15 -12.06
C GLY A 6 -21.18 -53.83 -11.30
N THR A 7 -21.80 -53.82 -10.13
CA THR A 7 -22.16 -52.57 -9.43
C THR A 7 -20.93 -51.87 -8.84
N GLY A 8 -20.85 -50.55 -9.03
CA GLY A 8 -19.83 -49.68 -8.43
C GLY A 8 -20.07 -49.48 -6.94
N ASN A 9 -19.14 -49.96 -6.13
CA ASN A 9 -19.18 -49.83 -4.67
C ASN A 9 -18.10 -48.87 -4.18
N LEU A 10 -18.32 -48.24 -3.02
CA LEU A 10 -17.29 -47.42 -2.36
C LEU A 10 -16.11 -48.31 -1.92
N PRO A 11 -14.85 -47.82 -1.99
CA PRO A 11 -13.68 -48.63 -1.63
C PRO A 11 -13.68 -49.17 -0.19
N SER A 12 -14.40 -48.51 0.73
CA SER A 12 -14.50 -48.92 2.14
C SER A 12 -15.54 -50.01 2.41
N ARG A 13 -16.33 -50.44 1.42
CA ARG A 13 -17.36 -51.49 1.60
C ARG A 13 -16.78 -52.90 1.43
N LYS A 14 -17.24 -53.83 2.28
CA LYS A 14 -16.85 -55.25 2.25
C LYS A 14 -17.81 -56.15 1.46
N PHE A 15 -19.07 -55.71 1.30
CA PHE A 15 -20.12 -56.43 0.55
C PHE A 15 -20.79 -55.52 -0.47
N CYS A 16 -21.28 -56.10 -1.57
CA CYS A 16 -21.94 -55.36 -2.64
C CYS A 16 -23.28 -54.78 -2.16
N SER A 17 -23.51 -53.48 -2.41
CA SER A 17 -24.75 -52.80 -2.02
C SER A 17 -26.01 -53.20 -2.81
N ARG A 18 -25.89 -54.11 -3.78
CA ARG A 18 -26.98 -54.54 -4.66
C ARG A 18 -27.30 -56.02 -4.51
N CYS A 19 -26.29 -56.89 -4.66
CA CYS A 19 -26.48 -58.35 -4.59
C CYS A 19 -25.92 -59.01 -3.32
N GLY A 20 -25.27 -58.26 -2.41
CA GLY A 20 -24.71 -58.81 -1.17
C GLY A 20 -23.39 -59.57 -1.32
N GLU A 21 -22.93 -59.85 -2.54
CA GLU A 21 -21.69 -60.60 -2.80
C GLU A 21 -20.45 -59.98 -2.14
N SER A 22 -19.51 -60.83 -1.69
CA SER A 22 -18.28 -60.35 -1.07
C SER A 22 -17.46 -59.54 -2.08
N LEU A 23 -16.92 -58.40 -1.63
CA LEU A 23 -16.05 -57.55 -2.45
C LEU A 23 -14.56 -57.82 -2.21
N ALA A 24 -14.23 -58.94 -1.56
CA ALA A 24 -12.85 -59.31 -1.26
C ALA A 24 -12.01 -59.48 -2.54
N THR A 25 -12.62 -60.01 -3.61
CA THR A 25 -12.01 -60.25 -4.92
C THR A 25 -12.39 -59.19 -5.97
N ALA A 26 -13.00 -58.07 -5.56
CA ALA A 26 -13.52 -57.06 -6.47
C ALA A 26 -12.39 -56.26 -7.18
N VAL A 27 -12.46 -56.15 -8.51
CA VAL A 27 -11.49 -55.37 -9.30
C VAL A 27 -11.67 -53.87 -9.07
N THR A 28 -10.58 -53.15 -8.76
CA THR A 28 -10.57 -51.69 -8.62
C THR A 28 -10.46 -51.02 -9.99
N VAL A 29 -11.46 -50.22 -10.37
CA VAL A 29 -11.45 -49.46 -11.63
C VAL A 29 -10.98 -48.03 -11.35
N ARG A 30 -10.02 -47.52 -12.12
CA ARG A 30 -9.55 -46.13 -12.02
C ARG A 30 -10.68 -45.18 -12.44
N THR A 31 -11.10 -44.30 -11.53
CA THR A 31 -12.03 -43.22 -11.88
C THR A 31 -11.29 -42.07 -12.59
N PRO A 32 -11.86 -41.50 -13.67
CA PRO A 32 -11.34 -40.30 -14.32
C PRO A 32 -11.12 -39.15 -13.32
N TRP A 33 -10.07 -38.35 -13.55
CA TRP A 33 -9.67 -37.28 -12.63
C TRP A 33 -10.76 -36.23 -12.40
N TRP A 34 -11.56 -35.91 -13.43
CA TRP A 34 -12.64 -34.93 -13.32
C TRP A 34 -13.73 -35.36 -12.33
N ARG A 35 -13.99 -36.67 -12.19
CA ARG A 35 -14.92 -37.21 -11.17
C ARG A 35 -14.35 -37.11 -9.76
N ARG A 36 -13.04 -36.95 -9.57
CA ARG A 36 -12.45 -36.68 -8.25
C ARG A 36 -12.67 -35.24 -7.82
N VAL A 37 -12.63 -34.29 -8.75
CA VAL A 37 -12.81 -32.86 -8.46
C VAL A 37 -14.28 -32.53 -8.16
N LEU A 38 -15.23 -33.17 -8.85
CA LEU A 38 -16.67 -32.92 -8.67
C LEU A 38 -17.31 -33.71 -7.51
N ARG A 39 -16.60 -34.65 -6.88
CA ARG A 39 -17.16 -35.43 -5.78
C ARG A 39 -17.06 -34.65 -4.47
N ARG A 40 -18.22 -34.34 -3.89
CA ARG A 40 -18.30 -33.85 -2.51
C ARG A 40 -17.70 -34.91 -1.58
N ARG A 41 -16.66 -34.54 -0.82
CA ARG A 41 -16.08 -35.41 0.22
C ARG A 41 -17.19 -35.86 1.17
N ALA A 42 -17.28 -37.16 1.42
CA ALA A 42 -18.17 -37.67 2.46
C ALA A 42 -17.72 -37.08 3.80
N LYS A 43 -18.65 -36.43 4.50
CA LYS A 43 -18.36 -35.79 5.78
C LYS A 43 -18.21 -36.91 6.82
N VAL A 44 -17.02 -37.05 7.41
CA VAL A 44 -16.80 -38.00 8.51
C VAL A 44 -17.54 -37.45 9.73
N LEU A 45 -18.58 -38.15 10.16
CA LEU A 45 -19.31 -37.82 11.38
C LEU A 45 -18.61 -38.48 12.57
N LYS A 46 -18.50 -37.76 13.70
CA LYS A 46 -17.97 -38.34 14.95
C LYS A 46 -18.92 -39.42 15.44
N LEU A 47 -18.39 -40.52 15.98
CA LEU A 47 -19.19 -41.57 16.62
C LEU A 47 -20.06 -40.94 17.73
N GLY A 48 -21.36 -41.21 17.75
CA GLY A 48 -22.32 -40.58 18.67
C GLY A 48 -22.97 -39.28 18.17
N SER A 49 -22.50 -38.69 17.06
CA SER A 49 -23.18 -37.55 16.45
C SER A 49 -24.35 -38.02 15.57
N ARG A 50 -25.58 -37.85 16.07
CA ARG A 50 -26.78 -38.00 15.24
C ARG A 50 -26.82 -36.83 14.26
N PRO A 51 -26.82 -37.04 12.92
CA PRO A 51 -27.06 -35.94 12.00
C PRO A 51 -28.44 -35.36 12.33
N SER A 52 -28.49 -34.06 12.65
CA SER A 52 -29.75 -33.35 12.84
C SER A 52 -30.68 -33.64 11.66
N LYS A 53 -31.96 -33.92 11.92
CA LYS A 53 -32.90 -34.25 10.85
C LYS A 53 -32.84 -33.14 9.78
N PRO A 54 -32.95 -33.45 8.48
CA PRO A 54 -33.07 -32.44 7.44
C PRO A 54 -34.38 -31.66 7.68
N GLY A 55 -34.31 -30.60 8.49
CA GLY A 55 -35.50 -30.05 9.13
C GLY A 55 -35.19 -29.18 10.36
N GLU A 56 -34.22 -29.58 11.18
CA GLU A 56 -34.10 -29.09 12.56
C GLU A 56 -33.43 -27.70 12.71
N GLY A 57 -32.72 -27.23 11.68
CA GLY A 57 -32.25 -25.85 11.60
C GLY A 57 -33.26 -24.93 10.92
N ARG A 58 -34.43 -24.70 11.54
CA ARG A 58 -35.44 -23.75 11.01
C ARG A 58 -34.88 -22.31 10.93
N THR A 59 -34.04 -21.93 11.89
CA THR A 59 -33.39 -20.60 11.96
C THR A 59 -32.37 -20.41 10.84
N SER A 60 -31.47 -21.37 10.59
CA SER A 60 -30.42 -21.27 9.56
C SER A 60 -30.94 -21.21 8.13
N ARG A 61 -32.09 -21.82 7.82
CA ARG A 61 -32.68 -21.81 6.47
C ARG A 61 -33.45 -20.52 6.20
N ALA A 62 -34.18 -20.01 7.20
CA ALA A 62 -34.84 -18.71 7.13
C ALA A 62 -33.80 -17.59 6.96
N PHE A 63 -32.73 -17.57 7.79
CA PHE A 63 -31.65 -16.60 7.64
C PHE A 63 -30.94 -16.67 6.29
N ARG A 64 -30.69 -17.87 5.74
CA ARG A 64 -30.14 -18.00 4.36
C ARG A 64 -31.10 -17.51 3.29
N GLY A 65 -32.40 -17.77 3.45
CA GLY A 65 -33.43 -17.29 2.53
C GLY A 65 -33.54 -15.77 2.54
N THR A 66 -33.60 -15.17 3.73
CA THR A 66 -33.63 -13.72 3.94
C THR A 66 -32.33 -13.08 3.45
N PHE A 67 -31.17 -13.65 3.74
CA PHE A 67 -29.88 -13.13 3.28
C PHE A 67 -29.74 -13.21 1.75
N ARG A 68 -30.24 -14.27 1.10
CA ARG A 68 -30.28 -14.36 -0.37
C ARG A 68 -31.20 -13.30 -0.97
N LYS A 69 -32.38 -13.09 -0.38
CA LYS A 69 -33.32 -12.05 -0.82
C LYS A 69 -32.72 -10.66 -0.63
N LEU A 70 -32.14 -10.38 0.54
CA LEU A 70 -31.46 -9.12 0.84
C LEU A 70 -30.31 -8.87 -0.14
N ARG A 71 -29.48 -9.87 -0.40
CA ARG A 71 -28.37 -9.77 -1.37
C ARG A 71 -28.88 -9.54 -2.78
N ALA A 72 -29.94 -10.24 -3.20
CA ALA A 72 -30.55 -10.03 -4.51
C ALA A 72 -31.12 -8.61 -4.65
N VAL A 73 -31.80 -8.10 -3.62
CA VAL A 73 -32.30 -6.72 -3.58
C VAL A 73 -31.15 -5.72 -3.63
N LEU A 74 -30.10 -5.90 -2.83
CA LEU A 74 -28.89 -5.07 -2.89
C LEU A 74 -28.24 -5.09 -4.27
N SER A 75 -28.10 -6.27 -4.89
CA SER A 75 -27.56 -6.39 -6.25
C SER A 75 -28.39 -5.60 -7.27
N VAL A 76 -29.71 -5.67 -7.20
CA VAL A 76 -30.61 -4.91 -8.07
C VAL A 76 -30.48 -3.41 -7.82
N LEU A 77 -30.43 -2.98 -6.56
CA LEU A 77 -30.24 -1.57 -6.21
C LEU A 77 -28.91 -1.02 -6.73
N VAL A 78 -27.82 -1.77 -6.58
CA VAL A 78 -26.50 -1.39 -7.12
C VAL A 78 -26.53 -1.30 -8.64
N LEU A 79 -27.18 -2.24 -9.33
CA LEU A 79 -27.32 -2.21 -10.79
C LEU A 79 -28.13 -1.00 -11.26
N VAL A 80 -29.30 -0.75 -10.65
CA VAL A 80 -30.15 0.40 -10.99
C VAL A 80 -29.43 1.71 -10.70
N PHE A 81 -28.78 1.83 -9.54
CA PHE A 81 -28.01 3.02 -9.19
C PHE A 81 -26.81 3.22 -10.11
N GLY A 82 -26.12 2.15 -10.50
CA GLY A 82 -25.03 2.19 -11.48
C GLY A 82 -25.49 2.65 -12.87
N LEU A 83 -26.66 2.18 -13.32
CA LEU A 83 -27.28 2.65 -14.56
C LEU A 83 -27.68 4.12 -14.47
N LEU A 84 -28.28 4.56 -13.35
CA LEU A 84 -28.60 5.97 -13.13
C LEU A 84 -27.33 6.83 -13.13
N ALA A 85 -26.25 6.40 -12.47
CA ALA A 85 -24.98 7.12 -12.49
C ALA A 85 -24.33 7.17 -13.90
N ALA A 86 -24.56 6.17 -14.74
CA ALA A 86 -24.03 6.13 -16.11
C ALA A 86 -24.80 7.05 -17.07
N PHE A 87 -26.13 7.11 -16.95
CA PHE A 87 -27.01 7.77 -17.93
C PHE A 87 -27.66 9.08 -17.43
N TYR A 88 -27.54 9.42 -16.14
CA TYR A 88 -28.13 10.62 -15.56
C TYR A 88 -27.05 11.54 -14.94
N PRO A 89 -26.72 12.68 -15.58
CA PRO A 89 -25.62 13.55 -15.16
C PRO A 89 -25.67 14.02 -13.70
N PRO A 90 -26.82 14.40 -13.11
CA PRO A 90 -26.89 14.83 -11.70
C PRO A 90 -26.51 13.73 -10.69
N VAL A 91 -26.82 12.46 -10.99
CA VAL A 91 -26.42 11.34 -10.11
C VAL A 91 -24.93 11.04 -10.28
N ARG A 92 -24.42 11.15 -11.51
CA ARG A 92 -22.97 11.02 -11.76
C ARG A 92 -22.16 12.03 -10.98
N THR A 93 -22.55 13.30 -10.99
CA THR A 93 -21.83 14.37 -10.27
C THR A 93 -21.91 14.18 -8.76
N PHE A 94 -23.07 13.79 -8.22
CA PHE A 94 -23.21 13.45 -6.81
C PHE A 94 -22.28 12.31 -6.38
N VAL A 95 -22.25 11.20 -7.13
CA VAL A 95 -21.39 10.04 -6.84
C VAL A 95 -19.90 10.41 -6.90
N VAL A 96 -19.50 11.17 -7.92
CA VAL A 96 -18.11 11.63 -8.06
C VAL A 96 -17.73 12.55 -6.89
N ASN A 97 -18.59 13.51 -6.54
CA ASN A 97 -18.31 14.44 -5.44
C ASN A 97 -18.22 13.73 -4.09
N GLU A 98 -19.12 12.79 -3.80
CA GLU A 98 -19.06 11.98 -2.58
C GLU A 98 -17.84 11.06 -2.54
N PHE A 99 -17.48 10.45 -3.67
CA PHE A 99 -16.25 9.66 -3.77
C PHE A 99 -15.00 10.50 -3.51
N GLN A 100 -14.96 11.71 -4.05
CA GLN A 100 -13.86 12.65 -3.80
C GLN A 100 -13.85 13.13 -2.34
N ALA A 101 -15.00 13.40 -1.74
CA ALA A 101 -15.11 13.77 -0.33
C ALA A 101 -14.67 12.63 0.61
N LEU A 102 -15.02 11.38 0.28
CA LEU A 102 -14.55 10.20 1.01
C LEU A 102 -13.04 10.02 0.85
N LYS A 103 -12.51 10.18 -0.37
CA LYS A 103 -11.07 10.15 -0.63
C LYS A 103 -10.34 11.24 0.16
N ALA A 104 -10.88 12.46 0.21
CA ALA A 104 -10.33 13.57 0.98
C ALA A 104 -10.36 13.29 2.50
N LYS A 105 -11.43 12.67 3.02
CA LYS A 105 -11.49 12.26 4.43
C LYS A 105 -10.51 11.14 4.77
N ILE A 106 -10.27 10.21 3.85
CA ILE A 106 -9.29 9.13 4.05
C ILE A 106 -7.86 9.69 3.95
N SER A 107 -7.60 10.63 3.04
CA SER A 107 -6.29 11.29 2.99
C SER A 107 -6.03 12.11 4.25
N THR A 108 -6.98 12.89 4.75
CA THR A 108 -6.79 13.67 5.99
C THR A 108 -6.57 12.80 7.23
N LEU A 109 -7.21 11.62 7.31
CA LEU A 109 -6.96 10.65 8.38
C LEU A 109 -5.59 9.95 8.24
N ALA A 110 -5.10 9.75 7.01
CA ALA A 110 -3.76 9.23 6.76
C ALA A 110 -2.67 10.29 7.05
N ASP A 111 -2.95 11.57 6.80
CA ASP A 111 -2.05 12.69 7.09
C ASP A 111 -1.87 12.89 8.62
N SER A 112 -2.88 12.54 9.43
CA SER A 112 -2.81 12.54 10.90
C SER A 112 -1.97 11.38 11.48
N ALA A 113 -1.56 10.43 10.65
CA ALA A 113 -0.79 9.24 11.04
C ALA A 113 0.65 9.23 10.50
N LEU A 114 1.13 10.34 9.92
CA LEU A 114 2.50 10.43 9.40
C LEU A 114 3.50 10.48 10.55
N ALA A 115 4.41 9.51 10.57
CA ALA A 115 5.49 9.45 11.54
C ALA A 115 6.78 10.05 10.93
N PRO A 116 7.65 10.67 11.75
CA PRO A 116 8.96 11.10 11.29
C PRO A 116 9.80 9.88 10.88
N ILE A 117 10.39 9.93 9.69
CA ILE A 117 11.27 8.90 9.14
C ILE A 117 12.71 9.39 9.30
N ARG A 118 13.50 8.66 10.09
CA ARG A 118 14.92 8.96 10.29
C ARG A 118 15.79 8.23 9.26
N PRO A 119 16.77 8.92 8.65
CA PRO A 119 17.79 8.27 7.85
C PRO A 119 18.55 7.20 8.63
N ALA A 120 18.87 6.10 7.96
CA ALA A 120 19.86 5.13 8.43
C ALA A 120 21.28 5.63 8.15
N THR A 121 21.51 6.20 6.96
CA THR A 121 22.77 6.85 6.58
C THR A 121 22.49 8.06 5.69
N THR A 122 23.43 9.00 5.70
CA THR A 122 23.37 10.24 4.91
C THR A 122 24.74 10.52 4.30
N GLU A 123 24.77 10.81 3.00
CA GLU A 123 25.98 11.15 2.25
C GLU A 123 25.69 12.37 1.37
N ALA A 124 26.74 13.07 0.94
CA ALA A 124 26.62 14.15 -0.04
C ALA A 124 27.68 14.01 -1.12
N THR A 125 27.35 14.41 -2.36
CA THR A 125 28.33 14.50 -3.44
C THR A 125 29.39 15.57 -3.20
N ALA A 126 29.05 16.60 -2.41
CA ALA A 126 29.96 17.64 -1.96
C ALA A 126 29.51 18.20 -0.61
N GLN A 127 30.46 18.68 0.19
CA GLN A 127 30.19 19.36 1.46
C GLN A 127 31.35 20.28 1.84
N THR A 128 31.05 21.39 2.50
CA THR A 128 32.04 22.32 3.06
C THR A 128 32.56 21.79 4.40
N VAL A 129 33.81 22.11 4.75
CA VAL A 129 34.43 21.71 6.02
C VAL A 129 33.57 22.19 7.19
N GLY A 130 33.23 21.27 8.11
CA GLY A 130 32.39 21.56 9.28
C GLY A 130 30.87 21.46 9.04
N HIS A 131 30.43 21.29 7.80
CA HIS A 131 29.01 21.29 7.42
C HIS A 131 28.61 20.00 6.65
N PRO A 132 28.67 18.83 7.30
CA PRO A 132 28.49 17.54 6.63
C PRO A 132 27.03 17.26 6.25
N ALA A 133 26.82 16.27 5.38
CA ALA A 133 25.48 15.83 4.94
C ALA A 133 24.52 15.53 6.11
N GLN A 134 25.03 14.90 7.17
CA GLN A 134 24.27 14.52 8.35
C GLN A 134 23.65 15.72 9.08
N ALA A 135 24.28 16.90 8.99
CA ALA A 135 23.80 18.11 9.66
C ALA A 135 22.49 18.64 9.08
N ALA A 136 22.03 18.16 7.93
CA ALA A 136 20.69 18.45 7.40
C ALA A 136 19.61 17.45 7.89
N PHE A 137 19.96 16.49 8.75
CA PHE A 137 19.03 15.44 9.20
C PHE A 137 19.21 15.11 10.69
N ASP A 138 19.90 15.99 11.45
CA ASP A 138 20.27 15.75 12.85
C ASP A 138 19.24 16.32 13.84
N THR A 139 18.19 16.97 13.35
CA THR A 139 17.11 17.64 14.11
C THR A 139 17.55 18.83 14.95
N PHE A 140 18.77 19.32 14.74
CA PHE A 140 19.23 20.54 15.36
C PHE A 140 18.91 21.75 14.47
N LYS A 141 18.73 22.90 15.12
CA LYS A 141 18.37 24.16 14.45
C LYS A 141 19.55 25.10 14.28
N ASN A 142 20.73 24.67 14.71
CA ASN A 142 21.97 25.45 14.76
C ASN A 142 23.13 24.76 14.02
N THR A 143 22.90 23.60 13.44
CA THR A 143 23.79 22.91 12.51
C THR A 143 23.19 23.02 11.11
N TYR A 144 24.00 22.83 10.08
CA TYR A 144 23.54 22.84 8.69
C TYR A 144 24.53 22.10 7.81
N TRP A 145 24.01 21.52 6.74
CA TRP A 145 24.82 21.09 5.61
C TRP A 145 25.08 22.29 4.69
N ALA A 146 26.27 22.36 4.13
CA ALA A 146 26.61 23.31 3.08
C ALA A 146 27.46 22.63 2.01
N ALA A 147 27.31 23.05 0.76
CA ALA A 147 28.09 22.53 -0.35
C ALA A 147 28.36 23.60 -1.40
N PRO A 148 29.49 23.51 -2.15
CA PRO A 148 29.72 24.35 -3.31
C PRO A 148 28.55 24.28 -4.30
N TRP A 149 28.18 25.43 -4.87
CA TRP A 149 27.05 25.53 -5.80
C TRP A 149 27.52 25.94 -7.20
N SER A 150 27.02 25.24 -8.21
CA SER A 150 27.14 25.62 -9.62
C SER A 150 25.99 25.03 -10.41
N GLU A 151 25.46 25.76 -11.39
CA GLU A 151 24.41 25.25 -12.28
C GLU A 151 24.88 24.03 -13.10
N ASN A 152 26.19 23.89 -13.32
CA ASN A 152 26.77 22.75 -14.03
C ASN A 152 27.01 21.53 -13.13
N GLN A 153 27.00 21.71 -11.81
CA GLN A 153 27.28 20.66 -10.85
C GLN A 153 26.40 20.82 -9.61
N LEU A 154 25.24 20.17 -9.66
CA LEU A 154 24.25 20.22 -8.58
C LEU A 154 24.71 19.35 -7.40
N PRO A 155 24.81 19.89 -6.18
CA PRO A 155 25.06 19.09 -4.99
C PRO A 155 23.84 18.21 -4.68
N VAL A 156 24.11 16.97 -4.26
CA VAL A 156 23.09 15.95 -4.00
C VAL A 156 23.33 15.35 -2.62
N LEU A 157 22.29 15.34 -1.79
CA LEU A 157 22.23 14.57 -0.55
C LEU A 157 21.62 13.20 -0.85
N THR A 158 22.30 12.12 -0.47
CA THR A 158 21.77 10.76 -0.56
C THR A 158 21.40 10.27 0.83
N VAL A 159 20.15 9.88 1.00
CA VAL A 159 19.57 9.39 2.24
C VAL A 159 19.20 7.92 2.07
N GLN A 160 19.75 7.05 2.90
CA GLN A 160 19.30 5.66 2.98
C GLN A 160 18.33 5.48 4.14
N LEU A 161 17.25 4.74 3.92
CA LEU A 161 16.20 4.50 4.90
C LEU A 161 16.36 3.09 5.47
N ALA A 162 16.07 2.92 6.76
CA ALA A 162 16.26 1.63 7.45
C ALA A 162 15.35 0.52 6.90
N GLN A 163 14.19 0.90 6.35
CA GLN A 163 13.20 -0.01 5.76
C GLN A 163 12.42 0.70 4.65
N PRO A 164 11.73 -0.04 3.76
CA PRO A 164 10.85 0.56 2.77
C PRO A 164 9.73 1.37 3.42
N VAL A 165 9.56 2.63 3.03
CA VAL A 165 8.56 3.55 3.57
C VAL A 165 7.74 4.21 2.48
N ALA A 166 6.54 4.67 2.83
CA ALA A 166 5.71 5.53 2.01
C ALA A 166 5.90 6.99 2.44
N LEU A 167 6.81 7.72 1.78
CA LEU A 167 7.03 9.14 2.03
C LEU A 167 5.87 9.98 1.50
N ARG A 168 5.48 10.99 2.28
CA ARG A 168 4.30 11.84 2.02
C ARG A 168 4.58 13.33 2.16
N THR A 169 5.50 13.69 3.05
CA THR A 169 5.78 15.08 3.36
C THR A 169 7.24 15.22 3.74
N ALA A 170 7.82 16.38 3.43
CA ALA A 170 9.05 16.82 4.05
C ALA A 170 8.84 18.19 4.70
N ILE A 171 9.58 18.48 5.77
CA ILE A 171 9.75 19.83 6.29
C ILE A 171 11.18 20.24 5.98
N VAL A 172 11.35 21.35 5.28
CA VAL A 172 12.67 21.86 4.88
C VAL A 172 12.91 23.19 5.60
N THR A 173 14.09 23.34 6.20
CA THR A 173 14.59 24.61 6.74
C THR A 173 15.80 25.02 5.91
N SER A 174 15.59 25.97 4.99
CA SER A 174 16.60 26.42 4.04
C SER A 174 17.63 27.37 4.67
N GLY A 175 18.82 27.45 4.07
CA GLY A 175 19.89 28.36 4.48
C GLY A 175 20.69 27.85 5.67
N ALA A 176 21.71 28.61 6.04
CA ALA A 176 22.52 28.33 7.23
C ALA A 176 21.84 28.90 8.48
N ALA A 177 21.81 28.10 9.54
CA ALA A 177 21.30 28.55 10.83
C ALA A 177 22.13 29.73 11.37
N GLY A 178 21.46 30.81 11.75
CA GLY A 178 22.11 32.03 12.26
C GLY A 178 22.68 32.96 11.18
N GLU A 179 22.95 32.47 9.98
CA GLU A 179 23.60 33.21 8.87
C GLU A 179 22.81 33.04 7.55
N TYR A 180 21.50 33.20 7.62
CA TYR A 180 20.57 32.83 6.53
C TYR A 180 20.94 33.43 5.15
N THR A 181 21.35 34.70 5.10
CA THR A 181 21.68 35.40 3.85
C THR A 181 23.13 35.24 3.41
N ALA A 182 24.00 34.64 4.22
CA ALA A 182 25.43 34.49 3.90
C ALA A 182 25.69 33.41 2.84
N HIS A 183 24.76 32.47 2.69
CA HIS A 183 24.85 31.34 1.76
C HIS A 183 23.74 31.37 0.72
N GLY A 184 23.92 30.62 -0.36
CA GLY A 184 22.81 30.27 -1.26
C GLY A 184 21.77 29.43 -0.54
N ARG A 185 20.51 29.58 -0.92
CA ARG A 185 19.37 28.90 -0.26
C ARG A 185 18.54 28.18 -1.30
N PRO A 186 18.20 26.89 -1.15
CA PRO A 186 17.47 26.19 -2.20
C PRO A 186 16.12 26.86 -2.48
N SER A 187 15.86 27.14 -3.75
CA SER A 187 14.55 27.56 -4.26
C SER A 187 13.79 26.38 -4.89
N SER A 188 14.50 25.36 -5.34
CA SER A 188 13.93 24.14 -5.89
C SER A 188 14.76 22.93 -5.51
N LEU A 189 14.11 21.87 -5.03
CA LEU A 189 14.73 20.58 -4.72
C LEU A 189 14.07 19.48 -5.56
N LYS A 190 14.87 18.55 -6.07
CA LYS A 190 14.39 17.30 -6.66
C LYS A 190 14.66 16.16 -5.69
N LEU A 191 13.61 15.48 -5.25
CA LEU A 191 13.69 14.25 -4.48
C LEU A 191 13.46 13.07 -5.42
N ALA A 192 14.53 12.39 -5.82
CA ALA A 192 14.48 11.17 -6.61
C ALA A 192 14.51 9.95 -5.69
N TYR A 193 13.60 9.01 -5.92
CA TYR A 193 13.40 7.85 -5.05
C TYR A 193 14.01 6.58 -5.65
N SER A 194 14.24 5.57 -4.81
CA SER A 194 14.71 4.25 -5.26
C SER A 194 13.74 3.51 -6.19
N ASN A 195 12.48 3.96 -6.30
CA ASN A 195 11.48 3.42 -7.22
C ASN A 195 11.47 4.11 -8.60
N GLU A 196 12.55 4.83 -8.95
CA GLU A 196 12.76 5.57 -10.21
C GLU A 196 11.86 6.81 -10.41
N LYS A 197 10.92 7.06 -9.50
CA LYS A 197 10.09 8.26 -9.52
C LYS A 197 10.75 9.40 -8.78
N PHE A 198 10.20 10.60 -8.93
CA PHE A 198 10.69 11.78 -8.24
C PHE A 198 9.57 12.80 -7.99
N THR A 199 9.83 13.70 -7.05
CA THR A 199 9.04 14.92 -6.83
C THR A 199 9.98 16.12 -6.92
N ILE A 200 9.54 17.20 -7.57
CA ILE A 200 10.20 18.50 -7.50
C ILE A 200 9.37 19.39 -6.59
N VAL A 201 10.02 19.99 -5.60
CA VAL A 201 9.38 20.90 -4.65
C VAL A 201 9.99 22.29 -4.81
N SER A 202 9.13 23.31 -4.82
CA SER A 202 9.54 24.71 -4.78
C SER A 202 9.50 25.21 -3.34
N LEU A 203 10.53 25.95 -2.95
CA LEU A 203 10.68 26.49 -1.61
C LEU A 203 10.54 28.00 -1.65
N LYS A 204 9.99 28.58 -0.59
CA LYS A 204 9.97 30.03 -0.39
C LYS A 204 11.33 30.47 0.15
N ASP A 205 11.72 31.70 -0.20
CA ASP A 205 12.90 32.36 0.37
C ASP A 205 12.61 32.82 1.81
N SER A 206 12.53 31.86 2.73
CA SER A 206 12.27 32.07 4.16
C SER A 206 13.17 31.18 5.04
N PRO A 207 13.67 31.69 6.20
CA PRO A 207 14.41 30.90 7.18
C PRO A 207 13.51 30.02 8.05
N GLN A 208 12.19 30.12 7.91
CA GLN A 208 11.24 29.34 8.68
C GLN A 208 11.08 27.94 8.07
N PRO A 209 10.85 26.91 8.90
CA PRO A 209 10.53 25.57 8.40
C PRO A 209 9.30 25.62 7.49
N GLN A 210 9.39 24.98 6.34
CA GLN A 210 8.32 24.91 5.36
C GLN A 210 7.97 23.46 5.03
N GLN A 211 6.68 23.15 5.12
CA GLN A 211 6.16 21.83 4.78
C GLN A 211 5.92 21.74 3.27
N VAL A 212 6.42 20.68 2.65
CA VAL A 212 6.23 20.37 1.23
C VAL A 212 5.66 18.96 1.07
N GLU A 213 4.75 18.81 0.12
CA GLU A 213 4.15 17.52 -0.20
C GLU A 213 5.10 16.70 -1.09
N LEU A 214 5.21 15.41 -0.77
CA LEU A 214 5.95 14.45 -1.56
C LEU A 214 4.97 13.51 -2.27
N SER A 215 5.01 13.53 -3.59
CA SER A 215 4.26 12.57 -4.42
C SER A 215 5.10 11.31 -4.63
N ASP A 216 4.46 10.22 -5.05
CA ASP A 216 5.15 9.06 -5.61
C ASP A 216 6.18 8.32 -4.71
N GLY A 217 6.27 8.69 -3.44
CA GLY A 217 7.21 8.13 -2.47
C GLY A 217 6.82 6.78 -1.88
N LEU A 218 6.10 5.92 -2.61
CA LEU A 218 5.65 4.61 -2.09
C LEU A 218 6.75 3.55 -2.16
N GLY A 219 7.02 2.88 -1.03
CA GLY A 219 7.94 1.74 -0.96
C GLY A 219 9.40 2.13 -1.15
N VAL A 220 9.76 3.35 -0.77
CA VAL A 220 11.07 3.95 -0.99
C VAL A 220 12.05 3.51 0.08
N THR A 221 13.27 3.20 -0.34
CA THR A 221 14.40 2.78 0.51
C THR A 221 15.57 3.76 0.48
N SER A 222 15.62 4.62 -0.55
CA SER A 222 16.64 5.64 -0.74
C SER A 222 16.03 6.89 -1.36
N VAL A 223 16.52 8.06 -0.96
CA VAL A 223 16.14 9.35 -1.53
C VAL A 223 17.39 10.12 -1.90
N GLN A 224 17.49 10.57 -3.15
CA GLN A 224 18.50 11.52 -3.60
C GLN A 224 17.85 12.90 -3.71
N ILE A 225 18.33 13.85 -2.92
CA ILE A 225 17.83 15.22 -2.87
C ILE A 225 18.85 16.12 -3.58
N SER A 226 18.52 16.53 -4.80
CA SER A 226 19.35 17.46 -5.58
C SER A 226 18.86 18.88 -5.42
N VAL A 227 19.77 19.82 -5.18
CA VAL A 227 19.45 21.25 -5.25
C VAL A 227 19.39 21.64 -6.72
N LEU A 228 18.24 22.08 -7.22
CA LEU A 228 18.07 22.45 -8.64
C LEU A 228 18.30 23.93 -8.90
N ALA A 229 17.95 24.77 -7.93
CA ALA A 229 18.09 26.22 -8.02
C ALA A 229 18.22 26.82 -6.62
N VAL A 230 18.78 28.03 -6.55
CA VAL A 230 19.03 28.75 -5.29
C VAL A 230 18.57 30.20 -5.36
N TYR A 231 18.14 30.74 -4.22
CA TYR A 231 18.04 32.17 -3.93
C TYR A 231 19.38 32.71 -3.42
N GLY A 232 19.69 33.98 -3.73
CA GLY A 232 20.93 34.66 -3.33
C GLY A 232 21.49 35.57 -4.42
N THR A 233 22.52 36.36 -4.08
CA THR A 233 23.27 37.14 -5.07
C THR A 233 24.00 36.20 -6.02
N GLN A 234 23.72 36.29 -7.32
CA GLN A 234 24.36 35.45 -8.31
C GLN A 234 25.79 35.93 -8.65
N PRO A 235 26.74 35.00 -8.85
CA PRO A 235 26.60 33.56 -8.58
C PRO A 235 26.73 33.27 -7.08
N ALA A 236 25.79 32.51 -6.52
CA ALA A 236 25.97 31.96 -5.17
C ALA A 236 27.15 30.97 -5.21
N VAL A 237 28.11 31.11 -4.31
CA VAL A 237 29.33 30.27 -4.29
C VAL A 237 29.04 28.91 -3.65
N ASP A 238 28.06 28.86 -2.76
CA ASP A 238 27.61 27.67 -2.07
C ASP A 238 26.09 27.68 -1.84
N VAL A 239 25.59 26.57 -1.31
CA VAL A 239 24.22 26.42 -0.84
C VAL A 239 24.21 25.77 0.53
N ALA A 240 23.31 26.22 1.40
CA ALA A 240 23.14 25.68 2.74
C ALA A 240 21.69 25.22 3.01
N VAL A 241 21.56 24.15 3.79
CA VAL A 241 20.30 23.62 4.30
C VAL A 241 20.48 23.27 5.77
N THR A 242 19.66 23.88 6.62
CA THR A 242 19.68 23.66 8.07
C THR A 242 19.13 22.29 8.40
N GLU A 243 17.94 21.94 7.88
CA GLU A 243 17.30 20.67 8.23
C GLU A 243 16.32 20.22 7.14
N ILE A 244 16.22 18.91 6.94
CA ILE A 244 15.23 18.22 6.13
C ILE A 244 14.64 17.07 6.95
N GLU A 245 13.40 17.23 7.38
CA GLU A 245 12.66 16.19 8.10
C GLU A 245 11.73 15.45 7.15
N LEU A 246 11.83 14.13 7.07
CA LEU A 246 10.98 13.29 6.21
C LEU A 246 9.84 12.68 7.02
N PHE A 247 8.64 12.65 6.44
CA PHE A 247 7.44 12.08 7.09
C PHE A 247 6.73 11.12 6.16
N GLY A 248 6.24 10.02 6.74
CA GLY A 248 5.64 8.95 5.98
C GLY A 248 5.02 7.85 6.84
N ILE A 249 4.74 6.74 6.18
CA ILE A 249 4.22 5.50 6.80
C ILE A 249 5.27 4.41 6.56
N GLY A 250 5.73 3.76 7.63
CA GLY A 250 6.79 2.76 7.60
C GLY A 250 6.42 1.47 8.29
#